data_AF-E6LYQ5-F1
#
_entry.id   AF-E6LYQ5-F1
#
_cell.length_a   1.000
_cell.length_b   1.000
_cell.length_c   1.000
_cell.angle_alpha   90.00
_cell.angle_beta   90.00
_cell.angle_gamma   90.00
#
_symmetry.space_group_name_H-M   'P 1'
#
loop_
_entity.id
_entity.type
_entity.pdbx_description
1 polymer ?
#
loop_
_entity_poly.entity_id
_entity_poly.type
_entity_poly.pdbx_seq_one_letter_code
_entity_poly.pdbx_strand_id
1 'polypeptide(L)'
;MSDQLPPDSPHANHHAPDGTPSDSAQPGSPETVPLEQTYRQETRDIRRIAFILNPASAKGHARKTARVARKVLHKRGLEIMDFPCDTAAQARESARRAVADSTMDAIVVSGGDGILSLMLQEQVGSDKPLGIIPAGSGNDHARHYGIPLNPRKSAGIIADGFVSQTDLGLATFTDMHGNKRQRWWSTITCVGFDQMVADKTQEMRWPHGSLRYILSLFIILTKFHPHPVRLSLDGVVWGEDHLTLCAVANGKCYGGGVVVAPQASSYDGVFSIATLSSMPRRKVLRPLFAAKRGKFAGAPGVTFHEARQVSLEMEGLAPIADGERLGYGTVNLECVPRAGWFIVPRPRAK
;
A
#
# COMPACT_ATOMS: atom_id res chain seq x y z
N MET A 1 -90.74 0.83 41.97
CA MET A 1 -91.62 -0.05 41.16
C MET A 1 -92.14 0.72 39.94
N SER A 2 -91.40 0.83 38.84
CA SER A 2 -90.05 0.31 38.59
C SER A 2 -89.27 1.28 37.68
N ASP A 3 -88.61 2.25 38.32
CA ASP A 3 -87.16 2.52 38.28
C ASP A 3 -86.41 2.44 36.92
N GLN A 4 -85.57 3.40 36.50
CA GLN A 4 -85.14 4.69 37.11
C GLN A 4 -84.56 5.67 36.03
N LEU A 5 -84.31 6.93 36.41
CA LEU A 5 -83.93 8.09 35.55
C LEU A 5 -82.37 8.32 35.44
N PRO A 6 -81.87 9.24 34.58
CA PRO A 6 -80.45 9.33 34.14
C PRO A 6 -79.59 10.31 34.98
N PRO A 7 -78.32 10.57 34.58
CA PRO A 7 -77.98 11.77 33.77
C PRO A 7 -76.84 11.48 32.73
N ASP A 8 -76.32 12.37 31.84
CA ASP A 8 -76.57 13.79 31.51
C ASP A 8 -76.21 14.11 30.01
N SER A 9 -76.01 15.40 29.66
CA SER A 9 -75.76 16.00 28.32
C SER A 9 -74.41 16.80 28.26
N PRO A 10 -74.07 17.60 27.22
CA PRO A 10 -73.87 17.30 25.78
C PRO A 10 -72.53 17.92 25.21
N HIS A 11 -72.52 18.32 23.93
CA HIS A 11 -71.54 19.12 23.14
C HIS A 11 -70.56 18.32 22.24
N ALA A 12 -70.26 18.71 20.99
CA ALA A 12 -70.91 19.64 20.06
C ALA A 12 -70.52 19.30 18.59
N ASN A 13 -71.18 19.94 17.62
CA ASN A 13 -71.25 19.54 16.21
C ASN A 13 -70.13 20.10 15.30
N HIS A 14 -69.90 19.38 14.19
CA HIS A 14 -69.67 19.83 12.79
C HIS A 14 -68.31 19.67 12.06
N HIS A 15 -68.45 19.05 10.87
CA HIS A 15 -67.75 19.19 9.58
C HIS A 15 -66.26 19.53 9.50
N ALA A 16 -65.51 18.60 8.90
CA ALA A 16 -64.25 18.88 8.21
C ALA A 16 -64.48 19.18 6.71
N PRO A 17 -63.72 20.11 6.10
CA PRO A 17 -63.60 20.27 4.65
C PRO A 17 -62.28 19.70 4.09
N ASP A 18 -62.22 19.49 2.78
CA ASP A 18 -61.04 19.00 2.04
C ASP A 18 -59.82 19.92 2.13
N GLY A 19 -58.63 19.31 2.09
CA GLY A 19 -57.35 19.99 1.94
C GLY A 19 -56.32 19.09 1.23
N THR A 20 -55.88 19.50 0.04
CA THR A 20 -54.83 18.82 -0.73
C THR A 20 -53.49 18.83 0.01
N PRO A 21 -52.75 17.70 0.10
CA PRO A 21 -51.43 17.70 0.73
C PRO A 21 -50.38 18.37 -0.17
N SER A 22 -49.71 19.36 0.39
CA SER A 22 -48.63 20.13 -0.23
C SER A 22 -47.30 19.37 -0.26
N ASP A 23 -46.62 19.46 -1.40
CA ASP A 23 -45.16 19.54 -1.57
C ASP A 23 -44.28 19.09 -0.38
N SER A 24 -44.01 17.77 -0.31
CA SER A 24 -43.01 17.21 0.60
C SER A 24 -41.65 17.13 -0.09
N ALA A 25 -40.81 18.14 0.12
CA ALA A 25 -39.43 18.13 -0.36
C ALA A 25 -38.70 16.85 0.10
N GLN A 26 -38.20 16.06 -0.87
CA GLN A 26 -37.37 14.89 -0.54
C GLN A 26 -36.08 15.38 0.12
N PRO A 27 -35.63 14.77 1.25
CA PRO A 27 -34.32 15.06 1.79
C PRO A 27 -33.28 14.64 0.75
N GLY A 28 -32.52 15.61 0.26
CA GLY A 28 -31.48 15.38 -0.74
C GLY A 28 -30.52 14.29 -0.25
N SER A 29 -30.22 13.34 -1.14
CA SER A 29 -29.17 12.35 -0.89
C SER A 29 -27.89 13.10 -0.50
N PRO A 30 -27.21 12.75 0.60
CA PRO A 30 -26.00 13.45 0.99
C PRO A 30 -25.00 13.37 -0.17
N GLU A 31 -24.55 14.52 -0.66
CA GLU A 31 -23.54 14.58 -1.73
C GLU A 31 -22.32 13.77 -1.28
N THR A 32 -22.14 12.59 -1.88
CA THR A 32 -21.04 11.70 -1.53
C THR A 32 -19.75 12.33 -2.06
N VAL A 33 -19.06 13.05 -1.17
CA VAL A 33 -17.70 13.57 -1.40
C VAL A 33 -16.87 12.43 -2.00
N PRO A 34 -16.34 12.59 -3.24
CA PRO A 34 -15.54 11.56 -3.90
C PRO A 34 -14.43 11.06 -2.96
N LEU A 35 -14.17 9.74 -2.93
CA LEU A 35 -13.23 9.14 -1.97
C LEU A 35 -11.88 9.87 -1.95
N GLU A 36 -11.34 10.23 -3.12
CA GLU A 36 -10.12 11.02 -3.29
C GLU A 36 -10.10 12.34 -2.47
N GLN A 37 -11.23 13.03 -2.36
CA GLN A 37 -11.38 14.27 -1.58
C GLN A 37 -11.46 14.02 -0.07
N THR A 38 -11.54 12.76 0.38
CA THR A 38 -11.53 12.38 1.80
C THR A 38 -10.12 12.05 2.33
N TYR A 39 -9.09 12.06 1.48
CA TYR A 39 -7.70 11.85 1.87
C TYR A 39 -7.11 13.15 2.39
N ARG A 40 -6.78 13.20 3.69
CA ARG A 40 -6.14 14.38 4.25
C ARG A 40 -4.73 14.55 3.69
N GLN A 41 -4.52 15.67 3.04
CA GLN A 41 -3.24 16.16 2.57
C GLN A 41 -3.03 17.56 3.16
N GLU A 42 -2.00 17.71 3.98
CA GLU A 42 -1.79 18.91 4.79
C GLU A 42 -0.30 19.18 5.00
N THR A 43 0.04 20.39 5.45
CA THR A 43 1.40 20.70 5.87
C THR A 43 1.45 20.71 7.38
N ARG A 44 2.27 19.85 7.97
CA ARG A 44 2.55 19.83 9.41
C ARG A 44 3.89 20.48 9.69
N ASP A 45 3.99 21.10 10.86
CA ASP A 45 5.26 21.63 11.38
C ASP A 45 6.06 20.46 11.97
N ILE A 46 7.02 19.95 11.20
CA ILE A 46 7.88 18.82 11.59
C ILE A 46 9.18 19.39 12.16
N ARG A 47 9.31 19.37 13.50
CA ARG A 47 10.47 19.92 14.22
C ARG A 47 11.37 18.84 14.80
N ARG A 48 10.80 17.79 15.39
CA ARG A 48 11.50 16.73 16.11
C ARG A 48 11.19 15.38 15.49
N ILE A 49 12.23 14.71 14.98
CA ILE A 49 12.08 13.46 14.23
C ILE A 49 12.79 12.29 14.88
N ALA A 50 12.13 11.13 14.93
CA ALA A 50 12.75 9.85 15.26
C ALA A 50 13.46 9.31 14.01
N PHE A 51 14.79 9.36 13.99
CA PHE A 51 15.60 8.94 12.85
C PHE A 51 16.11 7.51 13.04
N ILE A 52 15.65 6.61 12.18
CA ILE A 52 15.99 5.19 12.19
C ILE A 52 16.86 4.86 10.97
N LEU A 53 18.02 4.24 11.21
CA LEU A 53 19.02 3.88 10.18
C LEU A 53 19.43 2.42 10.35
N ASN A 54 19.01 1.54 9.43
CA ASN A 54 19.47 0.16 9.44
C ASN A 54 20.96 0.09 9.06
N PRO A 55 21.88 -0.33 9.97
CA PRO A 55 23.30 -0.40 9.65
C PRO A 55 23.65 -1.58 8.73
N ALA A 56 22.85 -2.65 8.77
CA ALA A 56 23.05 -3.88 8.01
C ALA A 56 22.59 -3.78 6.54
N SER A 57 21.57 -2.95 6.24
CA SER A 57 20.99 -2.87 4.90
C SER A 57 21.93 -2.32 3.81
N ALA A 58 23.00 -1.60 4.15
CA ALA A 58 23.94 -1.10 3.14
C ALA A 58 25.33 -0.71 3.68
N LYS A 59 26.33 -1.46 3.23
CA LYS A 59 27.77 -1.12 3.23
C LYS A 59 27.97 0.35 2.82
N GLY A 60 28.54 1.19 3.69
CA GLY A 60 29.07 2.55 3.40
C GLY A 60 28.09 3.61 2.86
N HIS A 61 27.39 3.32 1.77
CA HIS A 61 26.42 4.15 1.08
C HIS A 61 25.32 4.65 2.01
N ALA A 62 24.58 3.79 2.73
CA ALA A 62 23.49 4.27 3.60
C ALA A 62 23.99 5.20 4.71
N ARG A 63 25.14 4.92 5.32
CA ARG A 63 25.78 5.85 6.28
C ARG A 63 26.13 7.20 5.62
N LYS A 64 26.61 7.20 4.37
CA LYS A 64 26.84 8.43 3.59
C LYS A 64 25.54 9.18 3.28
N THR A 65 24.49 8.47 2.87
CA THR A 65 23.16 8.99 2.52
C THR A 65 22.48 9.60 3.76
N ALA A 66 22.42 8.88 4.88
CA ALA A 66 21.93 9.37 6.17
C ALA A 66 22.69 10.61 6.63
N ARG A 67 24.04 10.62 6.55
CA ARG A 67 24.86 11.78 6.91
C ARG A 67 24.58 13.01 6.03
N VAL A 68 24.27 12.83 4.75
CA VAL A 68 23.88 13.94 3.86
C VAL A 68 22.48 14.44 4.20
N ALA A 69 21.51 13.54 4.44
CA ALA A 69 20.16 13.90 4.83
C ALA A 69 20.13 14.67 6.16
N ARG A 70 20.80 14.17 7.20
CA ARG A 70 20.92 14.83 8.51
C ARG A 70 21.49 16.24 8.44
N LYS A 71 22.51 16.45 7.59
CA LYS A 71 23.08 17.80 7.36
C LYS A 71 22.09 18.76 6.70
N VAL A 72 21.09 18.27 5.97
CA VAL A 72 20.01 19.11 5.42
C VAL A 72 18.92 19.33 6.47
N LEU A 73 18.45 18.28 7.15
CA LEU A 73 17.43 18.34 8.20
C LEU A 73 17.83 19.30 9.34
N HIS A 74 19.04 19.15 9.89
CA HIS A 74 19.59 20.05 10.90
C HIS A 74 19.74 21.49 10.38
N LYS A 75 20.11 21.69 9.10
CA LYS A 75 20.17 23.04 8.50
C LYS A 75 18.79 23.66 8.26
N ARG A 76 17.73 22.86 8.25
CA ARG A 76 16.33 23.31 8.20
C ARG A 76 15.72 23.49 9.60
N GLY A 77 16.51 23.28 10.67
CA GLY A 77 16.09 23.49 12.05
C GLY A 77 15.52 22.26 12.76
N LEU A 78 15.54 21.08 12.12
CA LEU A 78 14.98 19.86 12.72
C LEU A 78 15.92 19.25 13.76
N GLU A 79 15.37 18.93 14.93
CA GLU A 79 15.99 18.10 15.96
C GLU A 79 15.87 16.61 15.56
N ILE A 80 16.98 15.89 15.63
CA ILE A 80 17.10 14.53 15.11
C ILE A 80 17.43 13.58 16.26
N MET A 81 16.44 12.80 16.68
CA MET A 81 16.62 11.79 17.72
C MET A 81 17.01 10.45 17.11
N ASP A 82 18.13 9.89 17.53
CA ASP A 82 18.63 8.60 17.05
C ASP A 82 17.91 7.43 17.72
N PHE A 83 17.33 6.55 16.92
CA PHE A 83 16.70 5.31 17.37
C PHE A 83 17.47 4.10 16.82
N PRO A 84 18.04 3.23 17.68
CA PRO A 84 18.92 2.14 17.26
C PRO A 84 18.15 0.97 16.60
N CYS A 85 18.75 0.34 15.59
CA CYS A 85 18.12 -0.79 14.90
C CYS A 85 19.14 -1.73 14.22
N ASP A 86 20.03 -2.34 15.00
CA ASP A 86 21.02 -3.31 14.48
C ASP A 86 20.37 -4.63 14.01
N THR A 87 19.15 -4.92 14.50
CA THR A 87 18.34 -6.10 14.12
C THR A 87 16.92 -5.69 13.70
N ALA A 88 16.22 -6.57 12.98
CA ALA A 88 14.81 -6.36 12.62
C ALA A 88 13.88 -6.23 13.84
N ALA A 89 14.16 -6.97 14.92
CA ALA A 89 13.41 -6.86 16.18
C ALA A 89 13.60 -5.49 16.84
N GLN A 90 14.85 -5.01 16.94
CA GLN A 90 15.13 -3.65 17.42
C GLN A 90 14.56 -2.57 16.49
N ALA A 91 14.52 -2.79 15.18
CA ALA A 91 13.89 -1.85 14.26
C ALA A 91 12.40 -1.66 14.60
N ARG A 92 11.66 -2.77 14.77
CA ARG A 92 10.25 -2.71 15.19
C ARG A 92 10.08 -2.06 16.56
N GLU A 93 10.91 -2.41 17.54
CA GLU A 93 10.83 -1.81 18.88
C GLU A 93 11.13 -0.30 18.86
N SER A 94 12.15 0.12 18.10
CA SER A 94 12.46 1.54 17.88
C SER A 94 11.34 2.30 17.17
N ALA A 95 10.70 1.70 16.17
CA ALA A 95 9.52 2.31 15.52
C ALA A 95 8.35 2.44 16.50
N ARG A 96 8.04 1.39 17.26
CA ARG A 96 6.99 1.40 18.30
C ARG A 96 7.23 2.48 19.34
N ARG A 97 8.46 2.59 19.85
CA ARG A 97 8.84 3.66 20.80
C ARG A 97 8.71 5.04 20.18
N ALA A 98 9.10 5.21 18.92
CA ALA A 98 8.94 6.47 18.18
C ALA A 98 7.46 6.83 17.92
N VAL A 99 6.59 5.84 17.69
CA VAL A 99 5.12 6.02 17.60
C VAL A 99 4.52 6.41 18.95
N ALA A 100 4.97 5.80 20.04
CA ALA A 100 4.45 6.09 21.38
C ALA A 100 4.97 7.43 21.97
N ASP A 101 6.11 7.93 21.50
CA ASP A 101 6.68 9.21 21.94
C ASP A 101 5.88 10.39 21.36
N SER A 102 5.07 11.01 22.22
CA SER A 102 4.29 12.21 21.88
C SER A 102 5.14 13.44 21.52
N THR A 103 6.45 13.43 21.80
CA THR A 103 7.37 14.51 21.40
C THR A 103 7.96 14.31 20.00
N MET A 104 7.73 13.16 19.35
CA MET A 104 8.13 12.95 17.95
C MET A 104 7.02 13.38 16.99
N ASP A 105 7.33 14.30 16.08
CA ASP A 105 6.41 14.77 15.03
C ASP A 105 6.34 13.79 13.85
N ALA A 106 7.41 13.04 13.59
CA ALA A 106 7.52 12.09 12.48
C ALA A 106 8.56 10.99 12.73
N ILE A 107 8.41 9.88 11.99
CA ILE A 107 9.38 8.78 11.94
C ILE A 107 10.12 8.86 10.60
N VAL A 108 11.43 9.04 10.64
CA VAL A 108 12.27 9.23 9.44
C VAL A 108 13.23 8.06 9.28
N VAL A 109 13.12 7.37 8.15
CA VAL A 109 13.83 6.10 7.91
C VAL A 109 14.85 6.30 6.80
N SER A 110 16.12 6.00 7.08
CA SER A 110 17.18 5.96 6.08
C SER A 110 17.55 4.50 5.77
N GLY A 111 17.03 3.95 4.69
CA GLY A 111 17.21 2.53 4.37
C GLY A 111 16.63 2.13 3.01
N GLY A 112 16.55 0.81 2.80
CA GLY A 112 15.78 0.21 1.70
C GLY A 112 14.41 -0.28 2.15
N ASP A 113 13.68 -0.86 1.21
CA ASP A 113 12.28 -1.30 1.37
C ASP A 113 12.07 -2.27 2.55
N GLY A 114 13.03 -3.16 2.81
CA GLY A 114 12.96 -4.12 3.92
C GLY A 114 12.76 -3.45 5.29
N ILE A 115 13.54 -2.40 5.63
CA ILE A 115 13.27 -1.67 6.89
C ILE A 115 12.00 -0.84 6.80
N LEU A 116 11.68 -0.21 5.66
CA LEU A 116 10.44 0.55 5.51
C LEU A 116 9.20 -0.32 5.79
N SER A 117 9.19 -1.58 5.33
CA SER A 117 8.11 -2.53 5.62
C SER A 117 7.96 -2.84 7.12
N LEU A 118 9.06 -2.83 7.90
CA LEU A 118 9.02 -3.02 9.36
C LEU A 118 8.46 -1.79 10.09
N MET A 119 8.79 -0.60 9.59
CA MET A 119 8.35 0.69 10.15
C MET A 119 6.85 0.86 9.91
N LEU A 120 6.37 0.45 8.72
CA LEU A 120 4.96 0.40 8.37
C LEU A 120 4.14 -0.41 9.39
N GLN A 121 4.63 -1.59 9.83
CA GLN A 121 3.87 -2.46 10.74
C GLN A 121 3.52 -1.78 12.07
N GLU A 122 4.37 -0.89 12.56
CA GLU A 122 4.16 -0.21 13.85
C GLU A 122 3.52 1.18 13.67
N GLN A 123 3.62 1.78 12.48
CA GLN A 123 3.11 3.11 12.17
C GLN A 123 1.61 3.11 11.83
N VAL A 124 1.07 2.00 11.31
CA VAL A 124 -0.37 1.89 11.01
C VAL A 124 -1.20 2.06 12.28
N GLY A 125 -2.27 2.85 12.19
CA GLY A 125 -3.11 3.21 13.34
C GLY A 125 -2.58 4.37 14.18
N SER A 126 -1.39 4.90 13.88
CA SER A 126 -0.89 6.17 14.43
C SER A 126 -1.13 7.35 13.49
N ASP A 127 -1.03 8.56 14.02
CA ASP A 127 -1.02 9.80 13.26
C ASP A 127 0.38 10.20 12.78
N LYS A 128 1.44 9.49 13.20
CA LYS A 128 2.84 9.83 12.90
C LYS A 128 3.18 9.54 11.44
N PRO A 129 3.54 10.55 10.64
CA PRO A 129 3.89 10.35 9.23
C PRO A 129 5.26 9.70 9.08
N LEU A 130 5.37 8.79 8.09
CA LEU A 130 6.62 8.14 7.72
C LEU A 130 7.37 8.98 6.67
N GLY A 131 8.55 9.49 7.03
CA GLY A 131 9.49 10.16 6.12
C GLY A 131 10.55 9.19 5.60
N ILE A 132 10.82 9.22 4.29
CA ILE A 132 11.72 8.25 3.62
C ILE A 132 12.98 8.95 3.11
N ILE A 133 14.15 8.46 3.53
CA ILE A 133 15.46 8.77 2.96
C ILE A 133 15.94 7.53 2.18
N PRO A 134 15.81 7.49 0.84
CA PRO A 134 16.08 6.28 0.05
C PRO A 134 17.57 5.91 0.07
N ALA A 135 17.90 4.70 0.52
CA ALA A 135 19.27 4.21 0.65
C ALA A 135 19.47 2.73 0.26
N GLY A 136 18.42 2.06 -0.22
CA GLY A 136 18.46 0.68 -0.75
C GLY A 136 18.78 0.61 -2.25
N SER A 137 18.71 -0.60 -2.81
CA SER A 137 18.86 -0.86 -4.25
C SER A 137 17.55 -0.70 -5.03
N GLY A 138 16.45 -1.20 -4.48
CA GLY A 138 15.08 -0.99 -4.98
C GLY A 138 14.68 0.46 -4.75
N ASN A 139 14.25 0.77 -3.53
CA ASN A 139 13.53 1.99 -3.14
C ASN A 139 12.20 2.12 -3.91
N ASP A 140 11.40 1.06 -3.85
CA ASP A 140 10.08 1.01 -4.48
C ASP A 140 9.07 1.85 -3.71
N HIS A 141 9.09 1.85 -2.37
CA HIS A 141 8.31 2.78 -1.55
C HIS A 141 8.61 4.25 -1.93
N ALA A 142 9.88 4.58 -2.12
CA ALA A 142 10.27 5.94 -2.50
C ALA A 142 9.76 6.34 -3.89
N ARG A 143 9.80 5.42 -4.87
CA ARG A 143 9.22 5.66 -6.20
C ARG A 143 7.71 5.79 -6.15
N HIS A 144 7.07 4.93 -5.37
CA HIS A 144 5.63 4.90 -5.19
C HIS A 144 5.11 6.25 -4.69
N TYR A 145 5.71 6.79 -3.63
CA TYR A 145 5.37 8.10 -3.07
C TYR A 145 6.05 9.30 -3.75
N GLY A 146 6.67 9.10 -4.93
CA GLY A 146 7.33 10.18 -5.70
C GLY A 146 8.57 10.80 -5.04
N ILE A 147 9.09 10.19 -3.97
CA ILE A 147 10.22 10.69 -3.17
C ILE A 147 11.54 10.52 -3.95
N PRO A 148 12.25 11.61 -4.28
CA PRO A 148 13.47 11.54 -5.07
C PRO A 148 14.61 10.85 -4.32
N LEU A 149 15.33 9.96 -5.02
CA LEU A 149 16.45 9.17 -4.51
C LEU A 149 17.69 9.99 -4.10
N ASN A 150 17.67 11.31 -4.24
CA ASN A 150 18.76 12.18 -3.82
C ASN A 150 18.55 12.56 -2.33
N PRO A 151 19.48 12.22 -1.41
CA PRO A 151 19.28 12.44 0.03
C PRO A 151 19.09 13.90 0.44
N ARG A 152 19.51 14.87 -0.38
CA ARG A 152 19.25 16.29 -0.11
C ARG A 152 17.81 16.67 -0.45
N LYS A 153 17.25 16.08 -1.51
CA LYS A 153 15.88 16.36 -1.97
C LYS A 153 14.85 15.64 -1.09
N SER A 154 15.09 14.38 -0.74
CA SER A 154 14.20 13.65 0.20
C SER A 154 14.23 14.27 1.60
N ALA A 155 15.40 14.72 2.09
CA ALA A 155 15.49 15.48 3.34
C ALA A 155 14.80 16.86 3.26
N GLY A 156 14.79 17.49 2.08
CA GLY A 156 14.02 18.71 1.84
C GLY A 156 12.53 18.47 2.04
N ILE A 157 11.96 17.47 1.37
CA ILE A 157 10.55 17.08 1.50
C ILE A 157 10.15 16.79 2.94
N ILE A 158 11.00 16.11 3.71
CA ILE A 158 10.75 15.85 5.14
C ILE A 158 10.68 17.16 5.93
N ALA A 159 11.59 18.10 5.69
CA ALA A 159 11.59 19.42 6.33
C ALA A 159 10.51 20.37 5.79
N ASP A 160 9.92 20.09 4.63
CA ASP A 160 8.80 20.84 4.05
C ASP A 160 7.44 20.36 4.61
N GLY A 161 7.41 19.24 5.35
CA GLY A 161 6.31 18.84 6.22
C GLY A 161 4.99 18.47 5.53
N PHE A 162 4.96 18.32 4.21
CA PHE A 162 3.74 17.95 3.49
C PHE A 162 3.42 16.47 3.67
N VAL A 163 2.35 16.18 4.40
CA VAL A 163 1.91 14.83 4.73
C VAL A 163 0.66 14.45 3.97
N SER A 164 0.51 13.16 3.71
CA SER A 164 -0.65 12.58 3.05
C SER A 164 -1.10 11.33 3.77
N GLN A 165 -2.41 11.19 4.00
CA GLN A 165 -3.02 9.87 4.21
C GLN A 165 -2.95 9.08 2.91
N THR A 166 -2.73 7.77 3.00
CA THR A 166 -2.76 6.85 1.86
C THR A 166 -3.41 5.53 2.26
N ASP A 167 -3.90 4.81 1.27
CA ASP A 167 -4.34 3.43 1.41
C ASP A 167 -3.15 2.52 1.68
N LEU A 168 -3.43 1.44 2.41
CA LEU A 168 -2.49 0.34 2.65
C LEU A 168 -3.23 -0.98 2.50
N GLY A 169 -2.49 -2.00 2.08
CA GLY A 169 -2.98 -3.35 2.06
C GLY A 169 -2.73 -4.09 3.37
N LEU A 170 -3.73 -4.82 3.84
CA LEU A 170 -3.64 -5.77 4.94
C LEU A 170 -3.69 -7.19 4.38
N ALA A 171 -2.60 -7.93 4.48
CA ALA A 171 -2.53 -9.34 4.11
C ALA A 171 -2.81 -10.23 5.34
N THR A 172 -3.81 -11.10 5.25
CA THR A 172 -4.10 -12.16 6.23
C THR A 172 -3.79 -13.52 5.62
N PHE A 173 -2.89 -14.29 6.23
CA PHE A 173 -2.34 -15.53 5.67
C PHE A 173 -1.90 -16.52 6.75
N THR A 174 -1.58 -17.75 6.38
CA THR A 174 -0.96 -18.75 7.26
C THR A 174 0.53 -18.82 6.97
N ASP A 175 1.40 -18.57 7.96
CA ASP A 175 2.85 -18.62 7.77
C ASP A 175 3.39 -20.05 7.55
N MET A 176 4.67 -20.14 7.18
CA MET A 176 5.39 -21.39 6.94
C MET A 176 5.41 -22.36 8.14
N HIS A 177 5.01 -21.90 9.33
CA HIS A 177 4.92 -22.68 10.56
C HIS A 177 3.47 -22.96 10.97
N GLY A 178 2.49 -22.70 10.09
CA GLY A 178 1.08 -22.98 10.32
C GLY A 178 0.33 -21.91 11.14
N ASN A 179 0.96 -20.77 11.47
CA ASN A 179 0.31 -19.73 12.28
C ASN A 179 -0.43 -18.73 11.41
N LYS A 180 -1.65 -18.35 11.79
CA LYS A 180 -2.32 -17.19 11.19
C LYS A 180 -1.53 -15.91 11.50
N ARG A 181 -1.26 -15.12 10.47
CA ARG A 181 -0.54 -13.85 10.53
C ARG A 181 -1.31 -12.77 9.79
N GLN A 182 -1.04 -11.54 10.20
CA GLN A 182 -1.40 -10.33 9.46
C GLN A 182 -0.13 -9.54 9.16
N ARG A 183 -0.08 -8.89 7.99
CA ARG A 183 1.01 -7.99 7.60
C ARG A 183 0.49 -6.82 6.76
N TRP A 184 0.92 -5.62 7.10
CA TRP A 184 0.70 -4.42 6.30
C TRP A 184 1.69 -4.31 5.15
N TRP A 185 1.23 -3.85 4.00
CA TRP A 185 2.02 -3.55 2.82
C TRP A 185 1.46 -2.32 2.12
N SER A 186 2.26 -1.70 1.25
CA SER A 186 2.01 -0.36 0.73
C SER A 186 2.21 -0.22 -0.78
N THR A 187 2.98 -1.10 -1.43
CA THR A 187 3.28 -1.00 -2.86
C THR A 187 2.51 -2.03 -3.68
N ILE A 188 2.99 -3.27 -3.76
CA ILE A 188 2.43 -4.36 -4.55
C ILE A 188 2.59 -5.69 -3.81
N THR A 189 1.56 -6.54 -3.88
CA THR A 189 1.65 -7.98 -3.63
C THR A 189 1.64 -8.75 -4.95
N CYS A 190 2.61 -9.64 -5.19
CA CYS A 190 2.72 -10.40 -6.45
C CYS A 190 2.86 -11.91 -6.20
N VAL A 191 2.23 -12.72 -7.04
CA VAL A 191 2.41 -14.18 -7.12
C VAL A 191 2.60 -14.62 -8.59
N GLY A 192 3.19 -15.80 -8.81
CA GLY A 192 3.64 -16.26 -10.14
C GLY A 192 5.02 -15.74 -10.54
N PHE A 193 5.53 -14.69 -9.87
CA PHE A 193 6.79 -14.04 -10.21
C PHE A 193 7.97 -14.43 -9.31
N ASP A 194 7.78 -14.43 -7.99
CA ASP A 194 8.83 -13.87 -7.11
C ASP A 194 9.53 -14.86 -6.17
N GLN A 195 8.96 -16.05 -5.94
CA GLN A 195 9.62 -17.10 -5.15
C GLN A 195 10.96 -17.54 -5.76
N MET A 196 11.11 -17.45 -7.09
CA MET A 196 12.31 -17.87 -7.80
C MET A 196 13.34 -16.74 -8.00
N VAL A 197 12.95 -15.47 -7.78
CA VAL A 197 13.82 -14.29 -8.00
C VAL A 197 14.79 -14.15 -6.84
N ALA A 198 14.29 -14.11 -5.61
CA ALA A 198 15.11 -13.97 -4.42
C ALA A 198 16.21 -15.05 -4.36
N ASP A 199 15.81 -16.31 -4.46
CA ASP A 199 16.68 -17.48 -4.34
C ASP A 199 17.74 -17.49 -5.46
N LYS A 200 17.33 -17.30 -6.72
CA LYS A 200 18.29 -17.27 -7.85
C LYS A 200 19.17 -16.03 -7.85
N THR A 201 18.65 -14.86 -7.44
CA THR A 201 19.47 -13.65 -7.34
C THR A 201 20.60 -13.87 -6.33
N GLN A 202 20.37 -14.50 -5.17
CA GLN A 202 21.43 -14.76 -4.19
C GLN A 202 22.58 -15.61 -4.74
N GLU A 203 22.30 -16.66 -5.52
CA GLU A 203 23.31 -17.52 -6.14
C GLU A 203 24.22 -16.80 -7.16
N MET A 204 23.71 -15.79 -7.87
CA MET A 204 24.42 -15.18 -9.01
C MET A 204 25.54 -14.22 -8.58
N ARG A 205 26.80 -14.63 -8.78
CA ARG A 205 27.98 -13.79 -8.49
C ARG A 205 28.19 -12.62 -9.49
N TRP A 206 27.61 -12.71 -10.69
CA TRP A 206 27.72 -11.72 -11.77
C TRP A 206 26.46 -11.76 -12.65
N PRO A 207 26.02 -10.65 -13.29
CA PRO A 207 26.55 -9.29 -13.24
C PRO A 207 26.14 -8.53 -11.96
N HIS A 208 26.56 -7.27 -11.84
CA HIS A 208 26.25 -6.39 -10.70
C HIS A 208 25.10 -5.41 -10.99
N GLY A 209 24.50 -4.86 -9.93
CA GLY A 209 23.48 -3.82 -10.00
C GLY A 209 22.15 -4.28 -10.62
N SER A 210 21.42 -3.36 -11.27
CA SER A 210 20.13 -3.61 -11.92
C SER A 210 20.20 -4.70 -13.00
N LEU A 211 21.37 -4.93 -13.59
CA LEU A 211 21.58 -5.99 -14.58
C LEU A 211 21.44 -7.40 -13.99
N ARG A 212 21.76 -7.59 -12.69
CA ARG A 212 21.52 -8.85 -11.95
C ARG A 212 20.02 -9.12 -11.84
N TYR A 213 19.25 -8.12 -11.43
CA TYR A 213 17.79 -8.18 -11.33
C TYR A 213 17.14 -8.52 -12.68
N ILE A 214 17.60 -7.84 -13.74
CA ILE A 214 17.21 -8.08 -15.13
C ILE A 214 17.53 -9.51 -15.58
N LEU A 215 18.69 -10.07 -15.19
CA LEU A 215 19.12 -11.40 -15.62
C LEU A 215 18.46 -12.52 -14.81
N SER A 216 18.27 -12.35 -13.49
CA SER A 216 17.46 -13.28 -12.67
C SER A 216 16.04 -13.38 -13.25
N LEU A 217 15.43 -12.25 -13.59
CA LEU A 217 14.15 -12.18 -14.28
C LEU A 217 14.14 -12.97 -15.61
N PHE A 218 15.21 -12.92 -16.43
CA PHE A 218 15.32 -13.75 -17.63
C PHE A 218 15.53 -15.25 -17.35
N ILE A 219 16.20 -15.61 -16.26
CA ILE A 219 16.39 -17.01 -15.84
C ILE A 219 15.08 -17.62 -15.30
N ILE A 220 14.15 -16.79 -14.85
CA ILE A 220 12.87 -17.25 -14.28
C ILE A 220 11.81 -17.36 -15.36
N LEU A 221 11.86 -16.52 -16.40
CA LEU A 221 11.10 -16.71 -17.64
C LEU A 221 11.27 -18.11 -18.27
N THR A 222 12.40 -18.79 -18.08
CA THR A 222 12.59 -20.18 -18.56
C THR A 222 11.94 -21.24 -17.65
N LYS A 223 11.36 -20.82 -16.52
CA LYS A 223 10.60 -21.65 -15.57
C LYS A 223 9.09 -21.35 -15.63
N PHE A 224 8.68 -20.13 -16.01
CA PHE A 224 7.27 -19.72 -16.19
C PHE A 224 6.40 -20.80 -16.85
N HIS A 225 5.31 -21.17 -16.20
CA HIS A 225 4.14 -21.85 -16.77
C HIS A 225 2.89 -21.33 -16.06
N PRO A 226 1.69 -21.51 -16.62
CA PRO A 226 0.46 -21.23 -15.89
C PRO A 226 0.38 -22.10 -14.62
N HIS A 227 -0.13 -21.54 -13.54
CA HIS A 227 -0.41 -22.26 -12.29
C HIS A 227 -1.92 -22.28 -12.05
N PRO A 228 -2.48 -23.38 -11.51
CA PRO A 228 -3.83 -23.38 -10.96
C PRO A 228 -4.00 -22.23 -9.96
N VAL A 229 -5.08 -21.47 -10.09
CA VAL A 229 -5.37 -20.32 -9.25
C VAL A 229 -6.79 -20.41 -8.71
N ARG A 230 -6.97 -20.00 -7.45
CA ARG A 230 -8.27 -19.57 -6.93
C ARG A 230 -8.14 -18.09 -6.62
N LEU A 231 -8.86 -17.29 -7.40
CA LEU A 231 -8.91 -15.84 -7.25
C LEU A 231 -10.37 -15.44 -7.00
N SER A 232 -10.59 -14.53 -6.05
CA SER A 232 -11.86 -13.88 -5.81
C SER A 232 -11.62 -12.39 -5.63
N LEU A 233 -12.43 -11.58 -6.29
CA LEU A 233 -12.40 -10.12 -6.28
C LEU A 233 -13.73 -9.62 -5.70
N ASP A 234 -13.69 -8.96 -4.55
CA ASP A 234 -14.87 -8.51 -3.78
C ASP A 234 -15.96 -9.60 -3.62
N GLY A 235 -15.50 -10.84 -3.37
CA GLY A 235 -16.36 -12.02 -3.20
C GLY A 235 -16.73 -12.74 -4.50
N VAL A 236 -16.58 -12.09 -5.66
CA VAL A 236 -16.86 -12.70 -6.97
C VAL A 236 -15.70 -13.63 -7.37
N VAL A 237 -16.00 -14.91 -7.59
CA VAL A 237 -15.01 -15.90 -8.03
C VAL A 237 -14.57 -15.60 -9.47
N TRP A 238 -13.26 -15.62 -9.69
CA TRP A 238 -12.62 -15.38 -10.97
C TRP A 238 -12.81 -16.55 -11.95
N GLY A 239 -12.98 -16.25 -13.24
CA GLY A 239 -13.38 -17.23 -14.26
C GLY A 239 -12.27 -17.99 -14.99
N GLU A 240 -10.97 -17.67 -14.78
CA GLU A 240 -9.87 -18.49 -15.32
C GLU A 240 -9.27 -19.40 -14.23
N ASP A 241 -9.22 -20.71 -14.47
CA ASP A 241 -8.61 -21.68 -13.56
C ASP A 241 -7.07 -21.55 -13.45
N HIS A 242 -6.42 -20.85 -14.39
CA HIS A 242 -4.96 -20.80 -14.50
C HIS A 242 -4.44 -19.41 -14.85
N LEU A 243 -3.58 -18.85 -13.99
CA LEU A 243 -2.86 -17.61 -14.25
C LEU A 243 -1.35 -17.85 -14.30
N THR A 244 -0.67 -17.04 -15.12
CA THR A 244 0.80 -16.99 -15.21
C THR A 244 1.39 -16.05 -14.17
N LEU A 245 0.68 -14.96 -13.85
CA LEU A 245 1.03 -13.96 -12.84
C LEU A 245 -0.22 -13.27 -12.33
N CYS A 246 -0.25 -12.92 -11.05
CA CYS A 246 -1.22 -11.99 -10.48
C CYS A 246 -0.48 -10.98 -9.59
N ALA A 247 -0.67 -9.69 -9.86
CA ALA A 247 -0.13 -8.59 -9.06
C ALA A 247 -1.28 -7.70 -8.57
N VAL A 248 -1.42 -7.59 -7.25
CA VAL A 248 -2.40 -6.76 -6.56
C VAL A 248 -1.68 -5.50 -6.10
N ALA A 249 -2.02 -4.36 -6.69
CA ALA A 249 -1.24 -3.14 -6.62
C ALA A 249 -1.99 -2.00 -5.94
N ASN A 250 -1.42 -1.51 -4.83
CA ASN A 250 -1.73 -0.24 -4.21
C ASN A 250 -0.91 0.90 -4.85
N GLY A 251 0.21 0.56 -5.52
CA GLY A 251 1.11 1.49 -6.18
C GLY A 251 1.52 1.05 -7.58
N LYS A 252 1.90 2.02 -8.42
CA LYS A 252 2.12 1.79 -9.87
C LYS A 252 3.34 0.91 -10.21
N CYS A 253 4.32 0.84 -9.31
CA CYS A 253 5.67 0.38 -9.61
C CYS A 253 6.17 -0.69 -8.62
N TYR A 254 6.96 -1.63 -9.14
CA TYR A 254 7.67 -2.66 -8.36
C TYR A 254 9.09 -2.90 -8.90
N GLY A 255 9.96 -3.55 -8.11
CA GLY A 255 11.23 -4.12 -8.57
C GLY A 255 12.24 -3.10 -9.12
N GLY A 256 12.34 -1.93 -8.48
CA GLY A 256 13.23 -0.83 -8.88
C GLY A 256 12.61 0.17 -9.86
N GLY A 257 11.28 0.17 -10.04
CA GLY A 257 10.55 1.11 -10.88
C GLY A 257 9.93 0.54 -12.16
N VAL A 258 9.73 -0.78 -12.25
CA VAL A 258 8.95 -1.40 -13.33
C VAL A 258 7.47 -1.05 -13.11
N VAL A 259 6.84 -0.38 -14.07
CA VAL A 259 5.41 -0.04 -14.01
C VAL A 259 4.59 -1.29 -14.33
N VAL A 260 3.81 -1.75 -13.35
CA VAL A 260 2.94 -2.94 -13.47
C VAL A 260 1.48 -2.51 -13.63
N ALA A 261 0.98 -1.61 -12.78
CA ALA A 261 -0.38 -1.07 -12.83
C ALA A 261 -0.33 0.47 -13.00
N PRO A 262 -0.24 1.01 -14.23
CA PRO A 262 -0.07 2.45 -14.45
C PRO A 262 -1.24 3.32 -13.94
N GLN A 263 -2.42 2.72 -13.76
CA GLN A 263 -3.62 3.38 -13.23
C GLN A 263 -3.67 3.40 -11.69
N ALA A 264 -2.98 2.49 -10.99
CA ALA A 264 -3.10 2.30 -9.54
C ALA A 264 -2.89 3.59 -8.72
N SER A 265 -3.83 3.89 -7.84
CA SER A 265 -3.72 4.94 -6.83
C SER A 265 -3.65 4.33 -5.43
N SER A 266 -3.29 5.14 -4.44
CA SER A 266 -3.43 4.82 -3.00
C SER A 266 -4.33 5.84 -2.32
N TYR A 267 -5.30 6.32 -3.10
CA TYR A 267 -6.18 7.45 -2.84
C TYR A 267 -7.62 7.16 -3.31
N ASP A 268 -7.92 5.91 -3.67
CA ASP A 268 -9.17 5.47 -4.30
C ASP A 268 -9.89 4.38 -3.48
N GLY A 269 -9.22 3.80 -2.48
CA GLY A 269 -9.78 2.77 -1.59
C GLY A 269 -9.86 1.37 -2.21
N VAL A 270 -9.22 1.14 -3.37
CA VAL A 270 -9.21 -0.14 -4.09
C VAL A 270 -7.79 -0.54 -4.50
N PHE A 271 -7.57 -1.80 -4.85
CA PHE A 271 -6.36 -2.23 -5.54
C PHE A 271 -6.59 -2.29 -7.04
N SER A 272 -5.56 -1.99 -7.82
CA SER A 272 -5.46 -2.42 -9.22
C SER A 272 -4.89 -3.85 -9.29
N ILE A 273 -5.67 -4.80 -9.77
CA ILE A 273 -5.25 -6.20 -9.98
C ILE A 273 -4.84 -6.38 -11.44
N ALA A 274 -3.54 -6.59 -11.66
CA ALA A 274 -2.98 -6.92 -12.96
C ALA A 274 -2.77 -8.44 -13.06
N THR A 275 -3.50 -9.10 -13.95
CA THR A 275 -3.32 -10.53 -14.23
C THR A 275 -2.61 -10.75 -15.55
N LEU A 276 -1.88 -11.86 -15.65
CA LEU A 276 -1.31 -12.38 -16.90
C LEU A 276 -1.92 -13.77 -17.14
N SER A 277 -2.84 -13.88 -18.10
CA SER A 277 -3.55 -15.13 -18.42
C SER A 277 -2.59 -16.25 -18.83
N SER A 278 -3.09 -17.48 -18.80
CA SER A 278 -2.37 -18.67 -19.30
C SER A 278 -1.84 -18.48 -20.73
N MET A 279 -0.52 -18.59 -20.95
CA MET A 279 0.06 -18.49 -22.29
C MET A 279 1.34 -19.33 -22.51
N PRO A 280 1.61 -19.79 -23.74
CA PRO A 280 2.85 -20.48 -24.06
C PRO A 280 4.08 -19.60 -23.78
N ARG A 281 5.11 -20.16 -23.15
CA ARG A 281 6.36 -19.49 -22.73
C ARG A 281 6.92 -18.46 -23.72
N ARG A 282 6.96 -18.80 -25.00
CA ARG A 282 7.45 -17.91 -26.08
C ARG A 282 6.70 -16.58 -26.20
N LYS A 283 5.42 -16.52 -25.77
CA LYS A 283 4.59 -15.31 -25.79
C LYS A 283 4.83 -14.41 -24.56
N VAL A 284 5.22 -14.98 -23.40
CA VAL A 284 5.46 -14.26 -22.13
C VAL A 284 6.55 -13.18 -22.24
N LEU A 285 7.55 -13.40 -23.11
CA LEU A 285 8.64 -12.44 -23.32
C LEU A 285 8.13 -11.06 -23.76
N ARG A 286 7.08 -10.99 -24.59
CA ARG A 286 6.57 -9.72 -25.13
C ARG A 286 5.94 -8.83 -24.04
N PRO A 287 5.02 -9.31 -23.19
CA PRO A 287 4.59 -8.57 -22.00
C PRO A 287 5.72 -8.09 -21.10
N LEU A 288 6.72 -8.94 -20.83
CA LEU A 288 7.81 -8.52 -19.95
C LEU A 288 8.68 -7.40 -20.56
N PHE A 289 9.02 -7.50 -21.85
CA PHE A 289 9.72 -6.43 -22.55
C PHE A 289 8.89 -5.15 -22.64
N ALA A 290 7.56 -5.25 -22.65
CA ALA A 290 6.66 -4.12 -22.57
C ALA A 290 6.68 -3.46 -21.17
N ALA A 291 6.70 -4.25 -20.08
CA ALA A 291 6.79 -3.74 -18.71
C ALA A 291 8.00 -2.84 -18.47
N LYS A 292 9.19 -3.26 -18.94
CA LYS A 292 10.42 -2.43 -18.86
C LYS A 292 10.34 -1.11 -19.62
N ARG A 293 9.36 -0.95 -20.53
CA ARG A 293 9.10 0.27 -21.32
C ARG A 293 7.88 1.04 -20.82
N GLY A 294 7.30 0.67 -19.67
CA GLY A 294 6.05 1.24 -19.15
C GLY A 294 4.81 0.83 -19.94
N LYS A 295 4.90 -0.19 -20.80
CA LYS A 295 3.84 -0.65 -21.71
C LYS A 295 3.22 -2.00 -21.31
N PHE A 296 3.39 -2.44 -20.06
CA PHE A 296 2.79 -3.70 -19.58
C PHE A 296 1.28 -3.75 -19.85
N ALA A 297 0.61 -2.61 -19.65
CA ALA A 297 -0.84 -2.51 -19.81
C ALA A 297 -1.38 -2.73 -21.23
N GLY A 298 -0.54 -2.56 -22.26
CA GLY A 298 -0.90 -2.84 -23.65
C GLY A 298 -0.39 -4.19 -24.15
N ALA A 299 0.00 -5.11 -23.25
CA ALA A 299 0.60 -6.37 -23.62
C ALA A 299 -0.45 -7.50 -23.80
N PRO A 300 -0.28 -8.41 -24.78
CA PRO A 300 -1.20 -9.52 -24.98
C PRO A 300 -1.32 -10.39 -23.72
N GLY A 301 -2.55 -10.67 -23.29
CA GLY A 301 -2.86 -11.49 -22.12
C GLY A 301 -2.66 -10.80 -20.78
N VAL A 302 -2.39 -9.49 -20.74
CA VAL A 302 -2.49 -8.68 -19.52
C VAL A 302 -3.90 -8.12 -19.42
N THR A 303 -4.55 -8.27 -18.27
CA THR A 303 -5.83 -7.63 -17.97
C THR A 303 -5.78 -6.89 -16.64
N PHE A 304 -6.65 -5.89 -16.45
CA PHE A 304 -6.75 -5.12 -15.21
C PHE A 304 -8.16 -5.13 -14.67
N HIS A 305 -8.24 -5.22 -13.35
CA HIS A 305 -9.46 -5.24 -12.56
C HIS A 305 -9.24 -4.37 -11.34
N GLU A 306 -10.32 -3.96 -10.70
CA GLU A 306 -10.30 -3.22 -9.44
C GLU A 306 -11.07 -4.03 -8.40
N ALA A 307 -10.55 -4.09 -7.18
CA ALA A 307 -11.23 -4.73 -6.07
C ALA A 307 -10.71 -4.19 -4.74
N ARG A 308 -11.58 -4.12 -3.73
CA ARG A 308 -11.15 -3.77 -2.36
C ARG A 308 -10.65 -4.98 -1.59
N GLN A 309 -11.23 -6.15 -1.81
CA GLN A 309 -10.87 -7.42 -1.20
C GLN A 309 -10.44 -8.41 -2.27
N VAL A 310 -9.29 -9.05 -2.08
CA VAL A 310 -8.75 -10.06 -2.98
C VAL A 310 -8.41 -11.32 -2.19
N SER A 311 -9.08 -12.43 -2.48
CA SER A 311 -8.69 -13.76 -2.00
C SER A 311 -7.89 -14.45 -3.10
N LEU A 312 -6.66 -14.87 -2.78
CA LEU A 312 -5.68 -15.33 -3.77
C LEU A 312 -4.95 -16.57 -3.26
N GLU A 313 -5.10 -17.68 -3.98
CA GLU A 313 -4.31 -18.90 -3.85
C GLU A 313 -3.76 -19.25 -5.24
N MET A 314 -2.44 -19.46 -5.35
CA MET A 314 -1.81 -19.95 -6.58
C MET A 314 -1.00 -21.19 -6.22
N GLU A 315 -1.31 -22.33 -6.83
CA GLU A 315 -0.86 -23.63 -6.33
C GLU A 315 0.67 -23.75 -6.32
N GLY A 316 1.20 -24.12 -5.15
CA GLY A 316 2.63 -24.29 -4.89
C GLY A 316 3.45 -23.00 -4.76
N LEU A 317 2.83 -21.81 -4.81
CA LEU A 317 3.54 -20.53 -4.77
C LEU A 317 3.08 -19.64 -3.62
N ALA A 318 4.04 -19.06 -2.90
CA ALA A 318 3.77 -18.04 -1.88
C ALA A 318 3.78 -16.63 -2.52
N PRO A 319 2.74 -15.80 -2.32
CA PRO A 319 2.79 -14.39 -2.71
C PRO A 319 3.87 -13.62 -1.94
N ILE A 320 4.39 -12.55 -2.55
CA ILE A 320 5.38 -11.64 -1.95
C ILE A 320 4.78 -10.23 -1.92
N ALA A 321 4.74 -9.60 -0.75
CA ALA A 321 4.20 -8.27 -0.51
C ALA A 321 5.32 -7.31 -0.06
N ASP A 322 5.50 -6.18 -0.74
CA ASP A 322 6.61 -5.23 -0.50
C ASP A 322 8.02 -5.87 -0.46
N GLY A 323 8.20 -7.00 -1.18
CA GLY A 323 9.44 -7.80 -1.20
C GLY A 323 9.56 -8.86 -0.10
N GLU A 324 8.55 -9.01 0.77
CA GLU A 324 8.53 -9.97 1.87
C GLU A 324 7.56 -11.13 1.58
N ARG A 325 8.03 -12.38 1.73
CA ARG A 325 7.23 -13.58 1.43
C ARG A 325 6.12 -13.77 2.48
N LEU A 326 4.90 -14.05 2.00
CA LEU A 326 3.76 -14.42 2.82
C LEU A 326 3.73 -15.95 3.02
N GLY A 327 2.54 -16.54 3.09
CA GLY A 327 2.31 -17.98 3.23
C GLY A 327 2.06 -18.71 1.92
N TYR A 328 1.98 -20.04 2.00
CA TYR A 328 1.33 -20.87 0.97
C TYR A 328 -0.18 -20.99 1.24
N GLY A 329 -0.93 -21.41 0.21
CA GLY A 329 -2.39 -21.51 0.26
C GLY A 329 -3.05 -20.15 0.07
N THR A 330 -4.29 -20.01 0.55
CA THR A 330 -5.09 -18.79 0.39
C THR A 330 -4.55 -17.64 1.23
N VAL A 331 -4.21 -16.54 0.56
CA VAL A 331 -3.94 -15.23 1.15
C VAL A 331 -5.13 -14.32 0.90
N ASN A 332 -5.63 -13.65 1.93
CA ASN A 332 -6.64 -12.61 1.80
C ASN A 332 -5.98 -11.24 1.92
N LEU A 333 -6.21 -10.37 0.94
CA LEU A 333 -5.69 -9.01 0.88
C LEU A 333 -6.87 -8.04 0.96
N GLU A 334 -6.84 -7.10 1.90
CA GLU A 334 -7.83 -6.03 2.02
C GLU A 334 -7.17 -4.68 1.82
N CYS A 335 -7.74 -3.84 0.96
CA CYS A 335 -7.42 -2.42 0.88
C CYS A 335 -8.13 -1.70 2.04
N VAL A 336 -7.32 -1.13 2.95
CA VAL A 336 -7.80 -0.42 4.14
C VAL A 336 -7.64 1.08 3.91
N PRO A 337 -8.73 1.84 3.70
CA PRO A 337 -8.58 3.20 3.23
C PRO A 337 -7.96 4.15 4.25
N ARG A 338 -7.03 5.00 3.81
CA ARG A 338 -6.37 6.05 4.63
C ARG A 338 -5.59 5.52 5.86
N ALA A 339 -5.15 4.27 5.82
CA ALA A 339 -4.51 3.56 6.94
C ALA A 339 -3.09 4.02 7.26
N GLY A 340 -2.38 4.64 6.30
CA GLY A 340 -1.01 5.12 6.47
C GLY A 340 -0.88 6.63 6.34
N TRP A 341 0.09 7.22 7.05
CA TRP A 341 0.55 8.60 6.82
C TRP A 341 1.98 8.64 6.28
N PHE A 342 2.24 9.40 5.22
CA PHE A 342 3.59 9.55 4.63
C PHE A 342 3.94 11.02 4.43
N ILE A 343 5.22 11.37 4.60
CA ILE A 343 5.73 12.69 4.17
C ILE A 343 6.15 12.58 2.70
N VAL A 344 5.44 13.31 1.83
CA VAL A 344 5.51 13.16 0.37
C VAL A 344 5.78 14.52 -0.30
N PRO A 345 6.27 14.56 -1.56
CA PRO A 345 6.42 15.83 -2.26
C PRO A 345 5.05 16.52 -2.40
N ARG A 346 4.97 17.81 -2.04
CA ARG A 346 3.76 18.60 -2.27
C ARG A 346 3.38 18.55 -3.76
N PRO A 347 2.10 18.26 -4.11
CA PRO A 347 1.62 18.37 -5.49
C PRO A 347 1.98 19.72 -6.09
N ARG A 348 2.43 19.73 -7.34
CA ARG A 348 2.56 21.00 -8.07
C ARG A 348 1.15 21.54 -8.32
N ALA A 349 0.92 22.81 -8.02
CA ALA A 349 -0.22 23.52 -8.57
C ALA A 349 -0.20 23.36 -10.11
N LYS A 350 -1.36 23.08 -10.70
CA LYS A 350 -1.52 22.95 -12.15
C LYS A 350 -1.45 24.32 -12.83
#